data_AF-A0A2Z2HVB1-F1
#
_entry.id   AF-A0A2Z2HVB1-F1
#
_cell.length_a   1.000
_cell.length_b   1.000
_cell.length_c   1.000
_cell.angle_alpha   90.00
_cell.angle_beta   90.00
_cell.angle_gamma   90.00
#
_symmetry.space_group_name_H-M   'P 1'
#
loop_
_entity.id
_entity.type
_entity.pdbx_description
1 polymer ?
#
loop_
_entity_poly.entity_id
_entity_poly.type
_entity_poly.pdbx_seq_one_letter_code
_entity_poly.pdbx_strand_id
1 'polypeptide(L)' 'MDPERLREKLEESGELMINVGEIDEPIELHLHDTEIGDELITLELADGTLEFEVDEVVAAWKHYHTLDDYGLD' A
#
# COMPACT_ATOMS: atom_id res chain seq x y z
N MET A 1 8.54 -3.13 -8.68
CA MET A 1 9.04 -3.62 -7.35
C MET A 1 9.03 -5.15 -7.35
N ASP A 2 9.71 -5.86 -6.45
CA ASP A 2 9.51 -7.32 -6.33
C ASP A 2 8.20 -7.63 -5.56
N PRO A 3 7.23 -8.37 -6.13
CA PRO A 3 5.92 -8.61 -5.52
C PRO A 3 5.99 -9.44 -4.23
N GLU A 4 6.88 -10.44 -4.17
CA GLU A 4 7.07 -11.26 -2.98
C GLU A 4 7.58 -10.41 -1.81
N ARG A 5 8.61 -9.58 -2.05
CA ARG A 5 9.12 -8.64 -1.05
C ARG A 5 8.07 -7.63 -0.59
N LEU A 6 7.20 -7.16 -1.47
CA LEU A 6 6.13 -6.23 -1.10
C LEU A 6 5.07 -6.92 -0.22
N ARG A 7 4.69 -8.16 -0.57
CA ARG A 7 3.82 -9.00 0.27
C ARG A 7 4.40 -9.23 1.65
N GLU A 8 5.65 -9.69 1.74
CA GLU A 8 6.33 -9.94 3.03
C GLU A 8 6.32 -8.71 3.93
N LYS A 9 6.62 -7.53 3.37
CA LYS A 9 6.59 -6.27 4.12
C LYS A 9 5.19 -5.92 4.62
N LEU A 10 4.15 -6.15 3.80
CA LEU A 10 2.77 -5.83 4.17
C LEU A 10 2.27 -6.79 5.25
N GLU A 11 2.60 -8.08 5.14
CA GLU A 11 2.28 -9.07 6.16
C GLU A 11 3.00 -8.81 7.49
N GLU A 12 4.26 -8.35 7.46
CA GLU A 12 5.03 -8.03 8.67
C GLU A 12 4.50 -6.79 9.39
N SER A 13 4.09 -5.77 8.64
CA SER A 13 3.71 -4.47 9.19
C SER A 13 2.22 -4.29 9.40
N GLY A 14 1.37 -5.05 8.69
CA GLY A 14 -0.07 -4.86 8.58
C GLY A 14 -0.48 -3.74 7.62
N GLU A 15 0.37 -2.71 7.50
CA GLU A 15 0.12 -1.48 6.75
C GLU A 15 1.41 -0.95 6.11
N LEU A 16 1.32 -0.57 4.83
CA LEU A 16 2.43 0.03 4.08
C LEU A 16 1.98 1.29 3.38
N MET A 17 2.87 2.28 3.33
CA MET A 17 2.75 3.37 2.38
C MET A 17 3.58 3.03 1.15
N ILE A 18 3.01 3.27 -0.04
CA ILE A 18 3.69 3.10 -1.32
C ILE A 18 3.61 4.38 -2.15
N ASN A 19 4.59 4.58 -3.04
CA ASN A 19 4.46 5.51 -4.14
C ASN A 19 4.31 4.72 -5.44
N VAL A 20 3.36 5.15 -6.27
CA VAL A 20 3.10 4.60 -7.60
C VAL A 20 3.44 5.67 -8.63
N GLY A 21 4.12 5.31 -9.72
CA GLY A 21 4.70 6.26 -10.67
C GLY A 21 3.74 7.32 -11.22
N GLU A 22 2.50 6.93 -11.52
CA GLU A 22 1.47 7.80 -12.10
C GLU A 22 0.53 8.44 -11.06
N ILE A 23 0.75 8.21 -9.76
CA ILE A 23 -0.12 8.70 -8.68
C ILE A 23 0.68 9.69 -7.82
N ASP A 24 0.20 10.94 -7.78
CA ASP A 24 0.91 12.05 -7.16
C ASP A 24 1.04 11.89 -5.63
N GLU A 25 0.04 11.28 -5.00
CA GLU A 25 0.00 11.02 -3.56
C GLU A 25 0.39 9.57 -3.21
N PRO A 26 1.10 9.37 -2.08
CA PRO A 26 1.33 8.05 -1.55
C PRO A 26 0.02 7.30 -1.26
N ILE A 27 -0.02 6.01 -1.60
CA ILE A 27 -1.15 5.12 -1.31
C ILE A 27 -0.84 4.34 -0.05
N GLU A 28 -1.81 4.28 0.86
CA GLU A 28 -1.79 3.36 1.99
C GLU A 28 -2.38 2.02 1.60
N LEU A 29 -1.61 0.96 1.80
CA LEU A 29 -2.03 -0.43 1.68
C LEU A 29 -2.31 -0.97 3.07
N HIS A 30 -3.47 -1.61 3.21
CA HIS A 30 -3.81 -2.40 4.39
C HIS A 30 -3.87 -3.88 4.03
N LEU A 31 -3.33 -4.75 4.88
CA LEU A 31 -3.30 -6.19 4.64
C LEU A 31 -4.68 -6.81 4.34
N HIS A 32 -5.75 -6.26 4.90
CA HIS A 32 -7.09 -6.82 4.75
C HIS A 32 -7.79 -6.46 3.43
N ASP A 33 -7.42 -5.33 2.83
CA ASP A 33 -8.07 -4.78 1.64
C ASP A 33 -7.15 -4.77 0.40
N THR A 34 -5.92 -5.27 0.55
CA THR A 34 -4.92 -5.31 -0.53
C THR A 34 -4.63 -6.74 -0.96
N GLU A 35 -4.78 -7.02 -2.25
CA GLU A 35 -4.26 -8.22 -2.91
C GLU A 35 -3.06 -7.84 -3.78
N ILE A 36 -1.90 -8.46 -3.51
CA ILE A 36 -0.69 -8.29 -4.33
C ILE A 36 -0.49 -9.57 -5.13
N GLY A 37 -0.82 -9.52 -6.42
CA GLY A 37 -0.52 -10.57 -7.38
C GLY A 37 0.93 -10.49 -7.88
N ASP A 38 1.23 -11.26 -8.92
CA ASP A 38 2.58 -11.27 -9.50
C ASP A 38 2.83 -10.06 -10.41
N GLU A 39 1.79 -9.55 -11.07
CA GLU A 39 1.87 -8.40 -12.00
C GLU A 39 1.02 -7.20 -11.55
N LEU A 40 -0.07 -7.45 -10.83
CA LEU A 40 -1.05 -6.43 -10.44
C LEU A 40 -1.24 -6.37 -8.93
N ILE A 41 -1.53 -5.17 -8.44
CA ILE A 41 -1.99 -4.90 -7.08
C ILE A 41 -3.43 -4.42 -7.19
N THR A 42 -4.31 -5.03 -6.40
CA THR A 42 -5.72 -4.68 -6.30
C THR A 42 -6.00 -4.20 -4.89
N LEU A 43 -6.57 -3.00 -4.77
CA LEU A 43 -6.95 -2.38 -3.51
C LEU A 43 -8.46 -2.15 -3.47
N GLU A 44 -9.13 -2.72 -2.49
CA GLU A 44 -10.55 -2.50 -2.24
C GLU A 44 -10.73 -1.19 -1.45
N LEU A 45 -11.42 -0.22 -2.04
CA LEU A 45 -11.73 1.07 -1.46
C LEU A 45 -13.22 1.16 -1.12
N ALA A 46 -13.57 2.12 -0.27
CA ALA A 46 -14.97 2.33 0.12
C ALA A 46 -15.89 2.68 -1.08
N ASP A 47 -15.33 3.24 -2.16
CA ASP A 47 -16.05 3.70 -3.35
C ASP A 47 -15.74 2.89 -4.62
N GLY A 48 -14.93 1.83 -4.53
CA GLY A 48 -14.60 0.98 -5.67
C GLY A 48 -13.31 0.19 -5.49
N THR A 49 -12.70 -0.18 -6.60
CA THR A 49 -11.45 -0.95 -6.62
C THR A 49 -10.41 -0.15 -7.39
N LEU A 50 -9.18 -0.09 -6.88
CA LEU A 50 -8.03 0.51 -7.53
C LEU A 50 -7.04 -0.59 -7.94
N GLU A 51 -6.66 -0.61 -9.21
CA GLU A 51 -5.71 -1.58 -9.76
C GLU A 51 -4.53 -0.87 -10.42
N PHE A 52 -3.31 -1.36 -10.16
CA PHE A 52 -2.09 -0.87 -10.79
C PHE A 52 -1.02 -1.97 -10.84
N GLU A 53 -0.06 -1.81 -11.75
CA GLU A 53 1.02 -2.79 -11.92
C GLU A 53 2.01 -2.74 -10.74
N VAL A 54 2.50 -3.90 -10.32
CA VAL A 54 3.53 -4.02 -9.27
C VAL A 54 4.82 -3.27 -9.67
N ASP A 55 5.09 -3.19 -10.97
CA ASP A 55 6.26 -2.50 -11.52
C ASP A 55 6.16 -0.97 -11.44
N GLU A 56 4.95 -0.42 -11.35
CA GLU A 56 4.72 1.01 -11.13
C GLU A 56 5.02 1.45 -9.68
N VAL A 57 5.19 0.50 -8.75
CA VAL A 57 5.59 0.81 -7.37
C VAL A 57 7.06 1.21 -7.30
N VAL A 58 7.31 2.50 -7.07
CA VAL A 58 8.65 3.09 -7.01
C VAL A 58 9.26 3.09 -5.61
N ALA A 59 8.42 3.10 -4.56
CA ALA A 59 8.86 3.05 -3.18
C ALA A 59 7.82 2.40 -2.27
N ALA A 60 8.28 1.77 -1.19
CA ALA A 60 7.42 1.19 -0.15
C ALA A 60 8.08 1.27 1.23
N TRP A 61 7.39 1.86 2.20
CA TRP A 61 7.83 2.03 3.58
C TRP A 61 6.71 1.72 4.57
N LYS A 62 7.10 1.44 5.82
CA LYS A 62 6.16 1.16 6.90
C LYS A 62 5.33 2.41 7.21
N HIS A 63 4.02 2.25 7.34
CA HIS A 63 3.18 3.33 7.84
C HIS A 63 3.41 3.51 9.35
N TYR A 64 3.61 4.76 9.79
CA TYR A 64 3.78 5.10 11.19
C TYR A 64 2.65 6.05 11.59
N HIS A 65 1.66 5.53 12.30
CA HIS A 65 0.64 6.36 12.94
C HIS A 65 1.28 7.23 14.01
N THR A 66 1.00 8.52 13.93
CA THR A 66 1.26 9.52 14.96
C THR A 66 0.04 9.67 15.87
N LEU A 67 0.21 10.32 17.03
CA LEU A 67 -0.93 10.60 17.92
C LEU A 67 -1.91 11.59 17.27
N ASP A 68 -1.39 12.49 16.43
CA ASP A 68 -2.15 13.42 15.59
C ASP A 68 -3.13 12.68 14.66
N ASP A 69 -2.74 11.51 14.11
CA ASP A 69 -3.59 10.71 13.21
C ASP A 69 -4.84 10.17 13.91
N TYR A 70 -4.80 10.06 15.24
CA TYR A 70 -5.95 9.70 16.07
C TYR A 70 -6.68 10.93 16.65
N GLY A 71 -6.24 12.15 16.32
CA GLY A 71 -6.75 13.39 16.89
C GLY A 71 -6.46 13.54 18.39
N LEU A 72 -5.35 12.97 18.86
CA LEU A 72 -4.93 13.00 20.26
C LEU A 72 -3.64 13.82 20.39
N ASP A 73 -3.73 15.00 21.01
CA ASP A 73 -2.61 15.88 21.40
C ASP A 73 -2.42 15.89 22.93
#